data_AF-A0A7W0ZFP2-F1
#
_entry.id   AF-A0A7W0ZFP2-F1
#
_cell.length_a   1.000
_cell.length_b   1.000
_cell.length_c   1.000
_cell.angle_alpha   90.00
_cell.angle_beta   90.00
_cell.angle_gamma   90.00
#
_symmetry.space_group_name_H-M   'P 1'
#
loop_
_entity.id
_entity.type
_entity.pdbx_description
1 polymer ?
#
loop_
_entity_poly.entity_id
_entity_poly.type
_entity_poly.pdbx_seq_one_letter_code
_entity_poly.pdbx_strand_id
1 'polypeptide(L)'
;MGEDAGLMAVAAREQAAVELVDLEQTSLRDLNQRLHDLARAPGPSAWRIVNPSGAHALACGIDAEVEVEIDGHVGYYCAGMNKRATVRVHGNAGTGLAENMMSGLVVVDGNASQSAGATGRGGLLVVGGDAAA
;
A
#
# COMPACT_ATOMS: atom_id res chain seq x y z
N MET A 1 8.03 1.32 35.90
CA MET A 1 7.58 -0.08 35.66
C MET A 1 6.48 -0.16 34.59
N GLY A 2 6.43 0.78 33.63
CA GLY A 2 5.32 0.87 32.64
C GLY A 2 5.76 1.07 31.20
N GLU A 3 7.05 0.91 30.88
CA GLU A 3 7.61 1.19 29.54
C GLU A 3 7.73 -0.07 28.67
N ASP A 4 7.71 -1.26 29.27
CA ASP A 4 7.90 -2.54 28.57
C ASP A 4 6.60 -3.05 27.89
N ALA A 5 5.43 -2.64 28.40
CA ALA A 5 4.14 -3.03 27.83
C ALA A 5 3.90 -2.42 26.44
N GLY A 6 4.44 -1.23 26.16
CA GLY A 6 4.34 -0.57 24.86
C GLY A 6 5.20 -1.23 23.78
N LEU A 7 6.38 -1.74 24.16
CA LEU A 7 7.29 -2.42 23.24
C LEU A 7 6.79 -3.82 22.89
N MET A 8 6.18 -4.52 23.85
CA MET A 8 5.55 -5.83 23.65
C MET A 8 4.28 -5.74 22.80
N ALA A 9 3.53 -4.63 22.86
CA ALA A 9 2.37 -4.39 22.01
C ALA A 9 2.73 -4.15 20.53
N VAL A 10 3.95 -3.64 20.25
CA VAL A 10 4.45 -3.49 18.87
C VAL A 10 4.96 -4.82 18.31
N ALA A 11 5.45 -5.72 19.17
CA ALA A 11 5.96 -7.03 18.78
C ALA A 11 4.87 -8.11 18.61
N ALA A 12 3.65 -7.86 19.07
CA ALA A 12 2.56 -8.84 19.11
C ALA A 12 1.44 -8.59 18.09
N ARG A 13 1.76 -8.04 16.91
CA ARG A 13 0.88 -8.28 15.75
C ARG A 13 1.00 -9.77 15.45
N GLU A 14 -0.01 -10.53 15.86
CA GLU A 14 -0.24 -11.91 15.43
C GLU A 14 0.16 -12.03 13.95
N GLN A 15 0.95 -13.04 13.61
CA GLN A 15 1.18 -13.43 12.22
C GLN A 15 -0.16 -13.95 11.67
N ALA A 16 -1.07 -13.03 11.38
CA ALA A 16 -2.24 -13.28 10.57
C ALA A 16 -1.75 -13.87 9.23
N ALA A 17 -2.45 -14.88 8.73
CA ALA A 17 -2.13 -15.45 7.43
C ALA A 17 -2.11 -14.34 6.38
N VAL A 18 -0.95 -14.17 5.73
CA VAL A 18 -0.77 -13.18 4.67
C VAL A 18 -1.41 -13.73 3.40
N GLU A 19 -2.31 -12.96 2.80
CA GLU A 19 -2.90 -13.29 1.51
C GLU A 19 -1.89 -12.96 0.41
N LEU A 20 -1.39 -14.00 -0.27
CA LEU A 20 -0.44 -13.86 -1.38
C LEU A 20 -1.21 -13.76 -2.71
N VAL A 21 -0.94 -12.71 -3.49
CA VAL A 21 -1.51 -12.54 -4.83
C VAL A 21 -0.40 -12.35 -5.86
N ASP A 22 -0.41 -13.20 -6.88
CA ASP A 22 0.48 -13.10 -8.03
C ASP A 22 -0.23 -12.41 -9.20
N LEU A 23 0.30 -11.28 -9.66
CA LEU A 23 -0.26 -10.52 -10.78
C LEU A 23 0.03 -11.11 -12.16
N GLU A 24 0.85 -12.16 -12.26
CA GLU A 24 0.93 -12.97 -13.48
C GLU A 24 -0.29 -13.89 -13.64
N GLN A 25 -0.99 -14.19 -12.54
CA GLN A 25 -2.11 -15.14 -12.51
C GLN A 25 -3.45 -14.45 -12.19
N THR A 26 -3.41 -13.35 -11.45
CA THR A 26 -4.59 -12.58 -11.04
C THR A 26 -4.61 -11.26 -11.78
N SER A 27 -5.76 -10.90 -12.36
CA SER A 27 -5.87 -9.60 -13.01
C SER A 27 -5.79 -8.46 -11.97
N LEU A 28 -5.19 -7.34 -12.35
CA LEU A 28 -5.14 -6.13 -11.53
C LEU A 28 -6.55 -5.68 -11.06
N ARG A 29 -7.55 -5.83 -11.94
CA ARG A 29 -8.95 -5.48 -11.62
C ARG A 29 -9.47 -6.35 -10.49
N ASP A 30 -9.26 -7.66 -10.57
CA ASP A 30 -9.76 -8.59 -9.56
C ASP A 30 -9.06 -8.37 -8.21
N LEU A 31 -7.74 -8.13 -8.22
CA LEU A 31 -7.01 -7.76 -7.01
C LEU A 31 -7.57 -6.47 -6.36
N ASN A 32 -7.70 -5.39 -7.14
CA ASN A 32 -8.22 -4.13 -6.59
C ASN A 32 -9.66 -4.28 -6.10
N GLN A 33 -10.49 -5.04 -6.81
CA GLN A 33 -11.86 -5.31 -6.36
C GLN A 33 -11.87 -6.04 -5.01
N ARG A 34 -11.02 -7.06 -4.83
CA ARG A 34 -10.88 -7.78 -3.55
C ARG A 34 -10.46 -6.85 -2.41
N LEU A 35 -9.52 -5.93 -2.67
CA LEU A 35 -9.10 -4.93 -1.69
C LEU A 35 -10.23 -3.92 -1.36
N HIS A 36 -11.06 -3.54 -2.33
CA HIS A 36 -12.22 -2.67 -2.12
C HIS A 36 -13.34 -3.35 -1.32
N ASP A 37 -13.49 -4.66 -1.50
CA ASP A 37 -14.53 -5.43 -0.83
C ASP A 37 -14.32 -5.51 0.69
N LEU A 38 -13.07 -5.32 1.16
CA LEU A 38 -12.72 -5.23 2.58
C LEU A 38 -13.45 -4.09 3.31
N ALA A 39 -13.89 -3.05 2.59
CA ALA A 39 -14.68 -1.96 3.16
C ALA A 39 -16.10 -2.40 3.57
N ARG A 40 -16.59 -3.51 3.03
CA ARG A 40 -17.97 -4.01 3.21
C ARG A 40 -18.04 -5.30 4.01
N ALA A 41 -17.01 -6.13 3.94
CA ALA A 41 -16.94 -7.40 4.64
C ALA A 41 -15.53 -7.67 5.18
N PRO A 42 -15.38 -8.30 6.36
CA PRO A 42 -14.08 -8.71 6.86
C PRO A 42 -13.37 -9.65 5.88
N GLY A 43 -12.05 -9.50 5.77
CA GLY A 43 -11.17 -10.35 4.96
C GLY A 43 -9.75 -10.34 5.52
N PRO A 44 -8.75 -10.80 4.74
CA PRO A 44 -7.36 -10.78 5.17
C PRO A 44 -6.88 -9.37 5.54
N SER A 45 -6.21 -9.24 6.68
CA SER A 45 -5.67 -7.98 7.20
C SER A 45 -4.27 -7.67 6.65
N ALA A 46 -3.59 -8.65 6.06
CA ALA A 46 -2.26 -8.51 5.47
C ALA A 46 -2.22 -9.17 4.08
N TRP A 47 -1.65 -8.46 3.11
CA TRP A 47 -1.56 -8.88 1.72
C TRP A 47 -0.13 -8.72 1.23
N ARG A 48 0.33 -9.69 0.45
CA ARG A 48 1.59 -9.63 -0.29
C ARG A 48 1.29 -9.79 -1.76
N ILE A 49 1.67 -8.81 -2.56
CA ILE A 49 1.46 -8.78 -4.00
C ILE A 49 2.80 -8.96 -4.69
N VAL A 50 2.91 -9.97 -5.54
CA VAL A 50 4.15 -10.30 -6.27
C VAL A 50 3.97 -10.12 -7.77
N ASN A 51 5.11 -10.02 -8.46
CA ASN A 51 5.20 -9.83 -9.91
C ASN A 51 4.38 -8.64 -10.47
N PRO A 52 4.42 -7.44 -9.85
CA PRO A 52 3.58 -6.32 -10.24
C PRO A 52 3.92 -5.77 -11.64
N SER A 53 5.12 -6.03 -12.15
CA SER A 53 5.53 -5.69 -13.52
C SER A 53 5.22 -4.24 -13.94
N GLY A 54 5.32 -3.29 -12.99
CA GLY A 54 5.00 -1.88 -13.26
C GLY A 54 3.51 -1.59 -13.43
N ALA A 55 2.61 -2.42 -12.89
CA ALA A 55 1.17 -2.24 -13.00
C ALA A 55 0.72 -0.86 -12.51
N HIS A 56 -0.08 -0.19 -13.33
CA HIS A 56 -0.71 1.08 -12.99
C HIS A 56 -1.90 0.85 -12.05
N ALA A 57 -2.24 1.86 -11.26
CA ALA A 57 -3.40 1.89 -10.35
C ALA A 57 -3.47 0.69 -9.38
N LEU A 58 -2.33 0.08 -9.04
CA LEU A 58 -2.24 -0.99 -8.06
C LEU A 58 -2.56 -0.46 -6.66
N ALA A 59 -3.39 -1.19 -5.91
CA ALA A 59 -3.79 -0.84 -4.55
C ALA A 59 -4.47 0.55 -4.44
N CYS A 60 -5.11 1.03 -5.51
CA CYS A 60 -5.85 2.29 -5.49
C CYS A 60 -7.15 2.17 -4.69
N GLY A 61 -7.58 3.25 -4.03
CA GLY A 61 -8.93 3.41 -3.50
C GLY A 61 -9.27 2.52 -2.31
N ILE A 62 -8.26 2.01 -1.59
CA ILE A 62 -8.49 1.15 -0.43
C ILE A 62 -9.15 1.95 0.70
N ASP A 63 -10.30 1.46 1.17
CA ASP A 63 -11.11 2.04 2.26
C ASP A 63 -11.27 1.04 3.42
N ALA A 64 -10.15 0.44 3.82
CA ALA A 64 -10.09 -0.54 4.89
C ALA A 64 -8.75 -0.44 5.64
N GLU A 65 -8.75 -0.82 6.92
CA GLU A 65 -7.53 -0.97 7.71
C GLU A 65 -6.86 -2.30 7.34
N VAL A 66 -5.92 -2.24 6.41
CA VAL A 66 -5.22 -3.40 5.85
C VAL A 66 -3.76 -3.03 5.56
N GLU A 67 -2.87 -4.01 5.71
CA GLU A 67 -1.48 -3.92 5.29
C GLU A 67 -1.30 -4.58 3.93
N VAL A 68 -0.66 -3.86 3.00
CA VAL A 68 -0.39 -4.32 1.64
C VAL A 68 1.08 -4.13 1.33
N GLU A 69 1.81 -5.22 1.18
CA GLU A 69 3.19 -5.24 0.70
C GLU A 69 3.23 -5.60 -0.78
N ILE A 70 4.00 -4.85 -1.56
CA ILE A 70 4.15 -5.04 -3.00
C ILE A 70 5.62 -5.30 -3.30
N ASP A 71 5.92 -6.50 -3.79
CA ASP A 71 7.27 -6.93 -4.15
C ASP A 71 7.59 -6.55 -5.59
N GLY A 72 8.20 -5.39 -5.77
CA GLY A 72 8.73 -4.92 -7.05
C GLY A 72 8.23 -3.53 -7.44
N HIS A 73 8.54 -3.15 -8.68
CA HIS A 73 8.21 -1.83 -9.21
C HIS A 73 6.72 -1.72 -9.55
N VAL A 74 6.16 -0.54 -9.29
CA VAL A 74 4.76 -0.19 -9.57
C VAL A 74 4.66 0.97 -10.55
N GLY A 75 3.57 1.00 -11.29
CA GLY A 75 3.29 2.02 -12.29
C GLY A 75 2.63 3.26 -11.70
N TYR A 76 1.89 3.96 -12.57
CA TYR A 76 1.22 5.21 -12.24
C TYR A 76 0.14 5.02 -11.19
N TYR A 77 -0.04 6.02 -10.33
CA TYR A 77 -1.13 6.12 -9.38
C TYR A 77 -1.22 5.02 -8.34
N CYS A 78 -0.17 4.20 -8.15
CA CYS A 78 -0.16 3.18 -7.11
C CYS A 78 -0.55 3.79 -5.74
N ALA A 79 -1.39 3.10 -4.97
CA ALA A 79 -1.92 3.57 -3.69
C ALA A 79 -2.67 4.92 -3.73
N GLY A 80 -3.06 5.41 -4.92
CA GLY A 80 -3.86 6.61 -5.06
C GLY A 80 -5.22 6.45 -4.38
N MET A 81 -5.80 7.54 -3.87
CA MET A 81 -7.08 7.55 -3.15
C MET A 81 -7.10 6.65 -1.90
N ASN A 82 -5.93 6.27 -1.36
CA ASN A 82 -5.86 5.49 -0.12
C ASN A 82 -6.52 6.26 1.03
N LYS A 83 -7.43 5.61 1.75
CA LYS A 83 -8.16 6.22 2.87
C LYS A 83 -7.72 5.71 4.23
N ARG A 84 -7.27 4.47 4.34
CA ARG A 84 -7.04 3.82 5.65
C ARG A 84 -5.88 2.82 5.65
N ALA A 85 -5.44 2.35 4.49
CA ALA A 85 -4.48 1.26 4.42
C ALA A 85 -3.05 1.72 4.71
N THR A 86 -2.22 0.74 5.08
CA THR A 86 -0.77 0.85 4.99
C THR A 86 -0.31 0.12 3.74
N VAL A 87 0.29 0.84 2.79
CA VAL A 87 0.83 0.26 1.56
C VAL A 87 2.35 0.43 1.55
N ARG A 88 3.10 -0.66 1.32
CA ARG A 88 4.56 -0.66 1.20
C ARG A 88 4.96 -1.19 -0.17
N VAL A 89 5.80 -0.44 -0.88
CA VAL A 89 6.33 -0.82 -2.18
C VAL A 89 7.82 -1.10 -2.04
N HIS A 90 8.20 -2.36 -2.20
CA HIS A 90 9.58 -2.83 -2.23
C HIS A 90 10.16 -2.64 -3.64
N GLY A 91 10.26 -1.39 -4.08
CA GLY A 91 10.65 -1.05 -5.42
C GLY A 91 10.57 0.45 -5.71
N ASN A 92 10.34 0.79 -6.98
CA ASN A 92 10.18 2.17 -7.45
C ASN A 92 8.72 2.38 -7.84
N ALA A 93 8.25 3.62 -7.78
CA ALA A 93 6.90 3.99 -8.15
C ALA A 93 6.86 5.01 -9.29
N GLY A 94 5.92 4.79 -10.22
CA GLY A 94 5.63 5.72 -11.30
C GLY A 94 4.93 7.01 -10.84
N THR A 95 4.50 7.82 -11.81
CA THR A 95 3.85 9.12 -11.60
C THR A 95 2.61 9.00 -10.73
N GLY A 96 2.41 9.96 -9.82
CA GLY A 96 1.18 10.04 -9.01
C GLY A 96 1.08 9.00 -7.89
N LEU A 97 2.19 8.46 -7.39
CA LEU A 97 2.19 7.61 -6.20
C LEU A 97 1.38 8.28 -5.07
N ALA A 98 0.42 7.57 -4.48
CA ALA A 98 -0.45 8.08 -3.41
C ALA A 98 -1.19 9.39 -3.75
N GLU A 99 -1.46 9.66 -5.03
CA GLU A 99 -2.26 10.81 -5.44
C GLU A 99 -3.63 10.78 -4.73
N ASN A 100 -4.10 11.94 -4.28
CA ASN A 100 -5.40 12.11 -3.65
C ASN A 100 -5.59 11.18 -2.44
N MET A 101 -4.52 10.86 -1.71
CA MET A 101 -4.59 10.12 -0.46
C MET A 101 -5.39 10.90 0.59
N MET A 102 -6.33 10.23 1.27
CA MET A 102 -7.17 10.85 2.31
C MET A 102 -6.56 10.66 3.70
N SER A 103 -5.99 9.50 3.99
CA SER A 103 -5.30 9.15 5.23
C SER A 103 -4.52 7.82 5.04
N GLY A 104 -3.93 7.27 6.10
CA GLY A 104 -3.15 6.04 6.09
C GLY A 104 -1.65 6.28 5.93
N LEU A 105 -0.93 5.24 5.51
CA LEU A 105 0.52 5.27 5.28
C LEU A 105 0.84 4.66 3.91
N VAL A 106 1.66 5.36 3.11
CA VAL A 106 2.28 4.79 1.92
C VAL A 106 3.79 4.92 2.07
N VAL A 107 4.52 3.83 1.88
CA VAL A 107 5.98 3.79 1.89
C VAL A 107 6.46 3.21 0.57
N VAL A 108 7.44 3.85 -0.06
CA VAL A 108 8.19 3.29 -1.17
C VAL A 108 9.67 3.26 -0.78
N ASP A 109 10.29 2.09 -0.89
CA ASP A 109 11.69 1.92 -0.49
C ASP A 109 12.66 2.60 -1.48
N GLY A 110 12.27 2.64 -2.77
CA GLY A 110 13.03 3.28 -3.84
C GLY A 110 12.53 4.68 -4.21
N ASN A 111 12.63 4.99 -5.49
CA ASN A 111 12.31 6.31 -6.04
C ASN A 111 10.83 6.44 -6.37
N ALA A 112 10.31 7.67 -6.27
CA ALA A 112 9.00 8.06 -6.77
C ALA A 112 9.14 9.04 -7.94
N SER A 113 8.38 8.82 -9.01
CA SER A 113 8.31 9.76 -10.13
C SER A 113 7.50 11.02 -9.77
N GLN A 114 7.21 11.82 -10.79
CA GLN A 114 6.51 13.10 -10.68
C GLN A 114 5.18 13.01 -9.92
N SER A 115 4.79 14.10 -9.28
CA SER A 115 3.46 14.22 -8.64
C SER A 115 3.18 13.22 -7.51
N ALA A 116 4.22 12.73 -6.83
CA ALA A 116 4.04 11.89 -5.63
C ALA A 116 3.25 12.65 -4.55
N GLY A 117 2.20 12.04 -4.02
CA GLY A 117 1.29 12.62 -3.03
C GLY A 117 0.47 13.81 -3.53
N ALA A 118 0.44 14.08 -4.84
CA ALA A 118 -0.29 15.21 -5.39
C ALA A 118 -1.78 15.18 -4.98
N THR A 119 -2.33 16.34 -4.64
CA THR A 119 -3.72 16.51 -4.17
C THR A 119 -4.11 15.74 -2.91
N GLY A 120 -3.14 15.18 -2.17
CA GLY A 120 -3.37 14.52 -0.89
C GLY A 120 -4.07 15.43 0.12
N ARG A 121 -4.98 14.85 0.90
CA ARG A 121 -5.76 15.53 1.95
C ARG A 121 -5.39 15.12 3.36
N GLY A 122 -4.52 14.10 3.51
CA GLY A 122 -4.02 13.61 4.78
C GLY A 122 -3.20 12.33 4.62
N GLY A 123 -2.74 11.79 5.75
CA GLY A 123 -1.88 10.60 5.79
C GLY A 123 -0.39 10.93 5.72
N LEU A 124 0.43 9.89 5.57
CA LEU A 124 1.88 9.99 5.44
C LEU A 124 2.34 9.23 4.19
N LEU A 125 3.08 9.90 3.33
CA LEU A 125 3.85 9.30 2.24
C LEU A 125 5.34 9.38 2.59
N VAL A 126 6.04 8.24 2.60
CA VAL A 126 7.48 8.14 2.80
C VAL A 126 8.12 7.64 1.52
N VAL A 127 9.10 8.39 1.01
CA VAL A 127 9.93 7.99 -0.13
C VAL A 127 11.34 7.74 0.40
N GLY A 128 11.83 6.51 0.27
CA GLY A 128 13.16 6.10 0.72
C GLY A 128 14.29 6.57 -0.19
N GLY A 129 14.01 6.72 -1.48
CA GLY A 129 14.91 7.29 -2.48
C GLY A 129 14.57 8.73 -2.86
N ASP A 130 14.76 9.06 -4.14
CA ASP A 130 14.49 10.38 -4.69
C ASP A 130 13.03 10.52 -5.17
N ALA A 131 12.50 11.74 -5.07
CA ALA A 131 11.20 12.12 -5.62
C ALA A 131 11.36 13.18 -6.73
N ALA A 132 10.80 12.91 -7.90
CA ALA A 132 10.82 13.86 -9.02
C ALA A 132 9.70 14.92 -8.91
N ALA A 133 9.90 16.07 -9.60
CA ALA A 133 8.93 17.19 -9.64
C ALA A 133 7.66 16.83 -10.41
#